data_AF-A0A4V5V141-F1
#
_entry.id   AF-A0A4V5V141-F1
#
_cell.length_a   1.000
_cell.length_b   1.000
_cell.length_c   1.000
_cell.angle_alpha   90.00
_cell.angle_beta   90.00
_cell.angle_gamma   90.00
#
_symmetry.space_group_name_H-M   'P 1'
#
loop_
_entity.id
_entity.type
_entity.pdbx_description
1 polymer ?
#
loop_
_entity_poly.entity_id
_entity_poly.type
_entity_poly.pdbx_seq_one_letter_code
_entity_poly.pdbx_strand_id
1 'polypeptide(L)' 'MDAIALLDWLLECDVNAILRVDADRGGVRPWTFHATNGEWSLRVDAFSAEECLEKALKALAAHGLVPSESLT' A
#
# COMPACT_ATOMS: atom_id res chain seq x y z
N MET A 1 -11.01 4.88 3.53
CA MET A 1 -9.96 5.23 2.55
C MET A 1 -9.86 4.13 1.51
N ASP A 2 -10.10 4.47 0.24
CA ASP A 2 -9.88 3.55 -0.88
C ASP A 2 -8.41 3.58 -1.35
N ALA A 3 -8.09 2.74 -2.34
CA ALA A 3 -6.73 2.64 -2.86
C ALA A 3 -6.23 3.93 -3.53
N ILE A 4 -7.11 4.69 -4.17
CA ILE A 4 -6.73 5.90 -4.91
C ILE A 4 -6.36 6.98 -3.89
N ALA A 5 -7.22 7.23 -2.91
CA ALA A 5 -6.97 8.19 -1.85
C ALA A 5 -5.69 7.90 -1.07
N LEU A 6 -5.39 6.61 -0.81
CA LEU A 6 -4.13 6.22 -0.16
C LEU A 6 -2.91 6.54 -1.03
N LEU A 7 -2.97 6.24 -2.34
CA LEU A 7 -1.85 6.47 -3.25
C LEU A 7 -1.59 7.96 -3.46
N ASP A 8 -2.64 8.77 -3.58
CA ASP A 8 -2.53 10.23 -3.68
C ASP A 8 -1.89 10.82 -2.42
N TRP A 9 -2.33 10.41 -1.23
CA TRP A 9 -1.73 10.84 0.03
C TRP A 9 -0.26 10.43 0.18
N LEU A 10 0.10 9.21 -0.25
CA LEU A 10 1.49 8.77 -0.24
C LEU A 10 2.37 9.61 -1.17
N LEU A 11 1.84 10.01 -2.33
CA LEU A 11 2.52 10.90 -3.24
C LEU A 11 2.79 12.29 -2.59
N GLU A 12 1.82 12.82 -1.84
CA GLU A 12 2.00 14.07 -1.06
C GLU A 12 3.08 13.95 0.03
N CYS A 13 3.35 12.73 0.49
CA CYS A 13 4.38 12.43 1.48
C CYS A 13 5.75 12.08 0.86
N ASP A 14 5.96 12.32 -0.45
CA ASP A 14 7.15 11.90 -1.20
C ASP A 14 7.41 10.38 -1.16
N VAL A 15 6.35 9.58 -1.02
CA VAL A 15 6.40 8.11 -1.05
C VAL A 15 5.91 7.60 -2.40
N ASN A 16 6.79 6.95 -3.14
CA ASN A 16 6.43 6.25 -4.38
C ASN A 16 5.74 4.93 -4.04
N ALA A 17 4.47 4.80 -4.42
CA ALA A 17 3.68 3.61 -4.13
C ALA A 17 2.97 3.05 -5.38
N ILE A 18 2.76 1.74 -5.39
CA ILE A 18 2.00 1.04 -6.43
C ILE A 18 1.19 -0.09 -5.80
N LEU A 19 -0.08 -0.19 -6.20
CA LEU A 19 -0.93 -1.36 -5.99
C LEU A 19 -1.10 -2.07 -7.34
N ARG A 20 -0.73 -3.34 -7.42
CA ARG A 20 -0.78 -4.12 -8.66
C ARG A 20 -1.32 -5.52 -8.44
N VAL A 21 -1.84 -6.10 -9.52
CA VAL A 21 -2.20 -7.52 -9.59
C VAL A 21 -1.09 -8.28 -10.29
N ASP A 22 -0.48 -9.23 -9.60
CA ASP A 22 0.53 -10.15 -10.09
C ASP A 22 -0.14 -11.46 -10.52
N ALA A 23 -0.67 -11.45 -11.75
CA ALA A 23 -1.43 -12.57 -12.31
C ALA A 23 -0.53 -13.79 -12.63
N ASP A 24 0.77 -13.56 -12.84
CA ASP A 24 1.73 -14.59 -13.24
C ASP A 24 2.15 -15.50 -12.07
N ARG A 25 1.77 -15.15 -10.83
CA ARG A 25 2.15 -15.87 -9.60
C ARG A 25 1.31 -17.13 -9.31
N GLY A 26 0.60 -17.66 -10.30
CA GLY A 26 -0.20 -18.89 -10.16
C GLY A 26 -1.36 -18.77 -9.16
N GLY A 27 -1.86 -17.55 -8.91
CA GLY A 27 -3.01 -17.30 -8.03
C GLY A 27 -2.71 -17.22 -6.52
N VAL A 28 -1.45 -17.37 -6.09
CA VAL A 28 -1.07 -17.20 -4.68
C VAL A 28 -0.86 -15.72 -4.38
N ARG A 29 -1.79 -15.13 -3.62
CA ARG A 29 -1.78 -13.70 -3.21
C ARG A 29 -1.55 -12.75 -4.41
N PRO A 30 -2.52 -12.65 -5.33
CA PRO A 30 -2.34 -11.91 -6.57
C PRO A 30 -2.22 -10.40 -6.34
N TRP A 31 -2.59 -9.86 -5.18
CA TRP A 31 -2.47 -8.43 -4.91
C TRP A 31 -1.14 -8.11 -4.25
N THR A 32 -0.41 -7.16 -4.82
CA THR A 32 0.85 -6.63 -4.28
C THR A 32 0.74 -5.12 -4.10
N PHE A 33 1.00 -4.66 -2.88
CA PHE A 33 1.28 -3.27 -2.59
C PHE A 33 2.77 -3.09 -2.34
N HIS A 34 3.37 -2.07 -2.95
CA HIS A 34 4.77 -1.72 -2.75
C HIS A 34 4.88 -0.20 -2.55
N ALA A 35 5.64 0.22 -1.55
CA ALA A 35 5.90 1.63 -1.26
C ALA A 35 7.36 1.85 -0.87
N THR A 36 7.93 3.00 -1.25
CA THR A 36 9.30 3.40 -0.91
C THR A 36 9.48 4.91 -0.97
N ASN A 37 10.34 5.46 -0.11
CA ASN A 37 10.80 6.85 -0.16
C ASN A 37 12.31 6.97 -0.48
N GLY A 38 12.95 5.87 -0.88
CA GLY A 38 14.41 5.79 -1.12
C GLY A 38 15.24 5.40 0.11
N GLU A 39 14.74 5.60 1.33
CA GLU A 39 15.42 5.18 2.58
C GLU A 39 14.88 3.83 3.09
N TRP A 40 13.57 3.62 2.96
CA TRP A 40 12.93 2.36 3.25
C TRP A 40 12.06 1.90 2.08
N SER A 41 11.77 0.60 2.07
CA SER A 41 10.84 -0.01 1.14
C SER A 41 9.99 -1.03 1.90
N LEU A 42 8.71 -1.10 1.60
CA LEU A 42 7.83 -2.15 2.10
C LEU A 42 7.08 -2.81 0.97
N ARG A 43 6.82 -4.11 1.13
CA ARG A 43 6.03 -4.92 0.21
C ARG A 43 5.00 -5.71 1.00
N VAL A 44 3.77 -5.71 0.53
CA VAL A 44 2.66 -6.46 1.09
C VAL A 44 2.01 -7.28 -0.01
N ASP A 45 1.87 -8.59 0.22
CA ASP A 45 1.16 -9.50 -0.67
C ASP A 45 -0.15 -9.99 0.00
N ALA A 46 -1.25 -10.02 -0.74
CA ALA A 46 -2.57 -10.38 -0.23
C ALA A 46 -3.46 -11.11 -1.26
N PHE A 47 -4.49 -11.80 -0.78
CA PHE A 47 -5.43 -12.52 -1.63
C PHE A 47 -6.48 -11.61 -2.27
N SER A 48 -6.82 -10.50 -1.62
CA SER A 48 -7.72 -9.47 -2.14
C SER A 48 -7.09 -8.08 -2.07
N ALA A 49 -7.65 -7.14 -2.84
CA ALA A 49 -7.24 -5.73 -2.79
C ALA A 49 -7.45 -5.13 -1.38
N GLU A 50 -8.57 -5.46 -0.74
CA GLU A 50 -8.92 -5.00 0.61
C GLU A 50 -7.94 -5.50 1.67
N GLU A 51 -7.62 -6.81 1.68
CA GLU A 51 -6.61 -7.37 2.58
C GLU A 51 -5.23 -6.72 2.33
N CYS A 52 -4.91 -6.41 1.07
CA CYS A 52 -3.66 -5.74 0.70
C CYS A 52 -3.60 -4.34 1.31
N LEU A 53 -4.67 -3.56 1.18
CA LEU A 53 -4.77 -2.19 1.71
C LEU A 53 -4.70 -2.17 3.24
N GLU A 54 -5.44 -3.04 3.93
CA GLU A 54 -5.39 -3.10 5.39
C GLU A 54 -3.99 -3.41 5.92
N LYS A 55 -3.30 -4.36 5.28
CA LYS A 55 -1.93 -4.72 5.63
C LYS A 55 -0.94 -3.61 5.27
N ALA A 56 -1.13 -2.94 4.14
CA ALA A 56 -0.32 -1.79 3.74
C ALA A 56 -0.44 -0.66 4.77
N LEU A 57 -1.64 -0.31 5.21
CA LEU A 57 -1.87 0.71 6.24
C LEU A 57 -1.17 0.34 7.56
N LYS A 58 -1.29 -0.91 8.00
CA LYS A 58 -0.59 -1.40 9.21
C LYS A 58 0.94 -1.32 9.06
N ALA A 59 1.46 -1.65 7.88
CA ALA A 59 2.89 -1.56 7.60
C ALA A 59 3.38 -0.10 7.55
N LEU A 60 2.64 0.79 6.89
CA LEU A 60 2.94 2.23 6.83
C LEU A 60 2.93 2.87 8.22
N ALA A 61 1.99 2.49 9.09
CA ALA A 61 1.97 2.98 10.47
C ALA A 61 3.24 2.60 11.25
N ALA A 62 3.84 1.44 10.97
CA ALA A 62 5.13 1.05 11.56
C ALA A 62 6.31 1.93 11.09
N HIS A 63 6.15 2.63 9.97
CA HIS A 63 7.09 3.63 9.43
C HIS A 63 6.69 5.07 9.80
N GLY A 64 5.72 5.27 10.70
CA GLY A 64 5.26 6.60 11.13
C GLY A 64 4.33 7.30 10.12
N LEU A 65 3.90 6.59 9.07
CA LEU A 65 2.97 7.08 8.07
C LEU A 65 1.54 6.69 8.46
N VAL A 66 0.83 7.64 9.07
CA VAL A 66 -0.58 7.48 9.47
C VAL A 66 -1.41 8.50 8.70
N PRO A 67 -2.29 8.08 7.78
CA PRO A 67 -3.19 8.99 7.09
C PRO A 67 -4.12 9.70 8.07
N SER A 68 -4.35 10.99 7.88
CA SER A 68 -5.29 11.76 8.71
C SER A 68 -6.73 11.26 8.53
N GLU A 69 -7.52 11.22 9.60
CA GLU A 69 -8.95 10.85 9.59
C GLU A 69 -9.81 11.75 8.68
N SER A 70 -9.28 12.90 8.25
CA SER A 70 -9.96 13.80 7.31
C SER A 70 -9.99 13.30 5.86
N LEU A 71 -9.29 12.20 5.55
CA LEU A 71 -9.23 11.58 4.22
C LEU A 71 -10.15 10.34 4.10
N THR A 72 -11.08 10.17 5.04
CA THR A 72 -11.95 8.98 5.17
C THR A 72 -13.36 9.20 4.62
#